data_AF-A0A328B769-F1
#
_entry.id   AF-A0A328B769-F1
#
_cell.length_a   1.000
_cell.length_b   1.000
_cell.length_c   1.000
_cell.angle_alpha   90.00
_cell.angle_beta   90.00
_cell.angle_gamma   90.00
#
_symmetry.space_group_name_H-M   'P 1'
#
loop_
_entity.id
_entity.type
_entity.pdbx_description
1 polymer ?
#
loop_
_entity_poly.entity_id
_entity_poly.type
_entity_poly.pdbx_seq_one_letter_code
_entity_poly.pdbx_strand_id
1 'polypeptide(L)' 'MNLNAASVDELKTLPDVDVASAYDLLLWRPYRSWEEVALVPGFDEERAGALKAAGVTLGAESAPAWQAN' A
#
# COMPACT_ATOMS: atom_id res chain seq x y z
N MET A 1 -0.64 -8.00 -2.85
CA MET A 1 -1.65 -6.91 -2.79
C MET A 1 -1.03 -5.62 -3.31
N ASN A 2 -1.74 -4.82 -4.12
CA ASN A 2 -1.19 -3.58 -4.67
C ASN A 2 -1.52 -2.39 -3.76
N LEU A 3 -0.53 -1.74 -3.15
CA LEU A 3 -0.72 -0.61 -2.23
C LEU A 3 -1.38 0.61 -2.89
N ASN A 4 -1.03 0.90 -4.15
CA ASN A 4 -1.59 2.04 -4.89
C ASN A 4 -3.05 1.81 -5.31
N ALA A 5 -3.45 0.55 -5.52
CA ALA A 5 -4.81 0.18 -5.91
C ALA A 5 -5.65 -0.41 -4.77
N ALA A 6 -5.05 -0.65 -3.60
CA ALA A 6 -5.72 -1.31 -2.47
C ALA A 6 -6.87 -0.45 -1.93
N SER A 7 -7.95 -1.10 -1.53
CA SER A 7 -9.07 -0.45 -0.84
C SER A 7 -8.78 -0.26 0.65
N VAL A 8 -9.53 0.62 1.33
CA VAL A 8 -9.43 0.82 2.80
C VAL A 8 -9.54 -0.52 3.55
N ASP A 9 -10.50 -1.37 3.17
CA ASP A 9 -10.70 -2.66 3.84
C ASP A 9 -9.52 -3.62 3.64
N GLU A 10 -8.90 -3.62 2.46
CA GLU A 10 -7.70 -4.41 2.21
C GLU A 10 -6.52 -3.91 3.05
N LEU A 11 -6.34 -2.59 3.17
CA LEU A 11 -5.32 -2.02 4.03
C LEU A 11 -5.52 -2.36 5.50
N LYS A 12 -6.77 -2.36 5.99
CA LYS A 12 -7.11 -2.76 7.36
C LYS A 12 -6.88 -4.25 7.65
N THR A 13 -6.72 -5.09 6.62
CA THR A 13 -6.35 -6.50 6.84
C THR A 13 -4.88 -6.67 7.20
N LEU A 14 -4.06 -5.62 6.99
CA LEU A 14 -2.65 -5.66 7.30
C LEU A 14 -2.45 -5.57 8.82
N PRO A 15 -1.52 -6.37 9.37
CA PRO A 15 -1.13 -6.22 10.77
C PRO A 15 -0.56 -4.82 10.96
N ASP A 16 -0.86 -4.20 12.10
CA ASP A 16 -0.37 -2.86 12.46
C ASP A 16 -0.90 -1.69 11.61
N VAL A 17 -1.96 -1.91 10.82
CA VAL A 17 -2.62 -0.87 10.01
C VAL A 17 -4.03 -0.58 10.53
N ASP A 18 -4.15 0.54 11.25
CA ASP A 18 -5.43 1.06 11.70
C ASP A 18 -6.19 1.82 10.60
N VAL A 19 -7.47 2.09 10.85
CA VAL A 19 -8.34 2.85 9.94
C VAL A 19 -7.73 4.20 9.58
N ALA A 20 -7.17 4.93 10.54
CA ALA A 20 -6.53 6.23 10.31
C ALA A 20 -5.34 6.10 9.34
N SER A 21 -4.43 5.16 9.60
CA SER A 21 -3.28 4.89 8.73
C SER A 21 -3.70 4.40 7.35
N ALA A 22 -4.80 3.65 7.23
CA ALA A 22 -5.35 3.27 5.93
C ALA A 22 -5.87 4.48 5.13
N TYR A 23 -6.48 5.46 5.79
CA TYR A 23 -6.89 6.72 5.15
C TYR A 23 -5.69 7.58 4.76
N ASP A 24 -4.69 7.69 5.62
CA ASP A 24 -3.44 8.38 5.29
C ASP A 24 -2.75 7.71 4.09
N LEU A 25 -2.74 6.37 4.06
CA LEU A 25 -2.24 5.59 2.94
C LEU A 25 -3.02 5.79 1.63
N LEU A 26 -4.23 6.34 1.67
CA LEU A 26 -5.00 6.70 0.48
C LEU A 26 -4.72 8.13 0.05
N LEU A 27 -4.58 9.05 1.01
CA LEU A 27 -4.30 10.46 0.77
C LEU A 27 -2.93 10.69 0.16
N TRP A 28 -1.93 9.89 0.53
CA TRP A 28 -0.54 10.05 0.10
C TRP A 28 -0.19 9.29 -1.19
N ARG A 29 -1.16 8.60 -1.81
CA ARG A 29 -0.95 7.95 -3.11
C ARG A 29 -0.74 8.99 -4.22
N PRO A 30 0.04 8.66 -5.26
CA PRO A 30 0.67 7.36 -5.53
C PRO A 30 2.08 7.22 -4.90
N TYR A 31 2.40 6.03 -4.42
CA TYR A 31 3.74 5.65 -3.95
C TYR A 31 4.58 5.09 -5.08
N ARG A 32 5.79 5.61 -5.27
CA ARG A 32 6.79 5.11 -6.23
C ARG A 32 7.84 4.25 -5.55
N SER A 33 8.14 4.52 -4.28
CA SER A 33 9.09 3.74 -3.49
C SER A 33 8.55 3.39 -2.11
N TRP A 34 9.17 2.40 -1.47
CA TRP A 34 8.84 2.00 -0.09
C TRP A 34 9.24 3.08 0.92
N GLU A 35 10.20 3.94 0.58
CA GLU A 35 10.56 5.11 1.36
C GLU A 35 9.38 6.08 1.46
N GLU A 36 8.63 6.31 0.38
CA GLU A 36 7.43 7.18 0.43
C GLU A 36 6.33 6.58 1.30
N VAL A 37 6.22 5.25 1.36
CA VAL A 37 5.30 4.58 2.28
C VAL A 37 5.74 4.80 3.73
N ALA A 38 7.04 4.75 4.02
CA ALA A 38 7.62 5.03 5.33
C ALA A 38 7.59 6.53 5.73
N LEU A 39 7.15 7.42 4.84
CA LEU A 39 6.89 8.83 5.17
C LEU A 39 5.43 9.06 5.64
N VAL A 40 4.56 8.07 5.46
CA VAL A 40 3.15 8.19 5.84
C VAL A 40 3.03 8.16 7.37
N PRO A 41 2.21 9.01 7.99
CA PRO A 41 2.01 9.01 9.43
C PRO A 41 1.61 7.62 9.96
N GLY A 42 2.41 7.08 10.89
CA GLY A 42 2.20 5.73 11.43
C GLY A 42 2.74 4.60 10.56
N PHE A 43 3.44 4.90 9.47
CA PHE A 43 4.29 3.96 8.76
C PHE A 43 5.74 4.36 8.89
N ASP A 44 6.56 3.40 9.30
CA ASP A 44 7.99 3.52 9.41
C ASP A 44 8.65 2.48 8.49
N GLU A 45 9.96 2.56 8.27
CA GLU A 45 10.68 1.64 7.39
C GLU A 45 10.47 0.16 7.77
N GLU A 46 10.34 -0.13 9.06
CA GLU A 46 10.08 -1.49 9.54
C GLU A 46 8.71 -1.99 9.07
N ARG A 47 7.66 -1.18 9.23
CA ARG A 47 6.31 -1.50 8.74
C ARG A 47 6.28 -1.62 7.23
N ALA A 48 6.90 -0.70 6.50
CA ALA A 48 7.02 -0.79 5.04
C ALA A 48 7.75 -2.08 4.60
N GLY A 49 8.82 -2.45 5.32
CA GLY A 49 9.54 -3.71 5.12
C GLY A 49 8.68 -4.95 5.40
N ALA A 50 7.88 -4.94 6.46
CA ALA A 50 6.95 -6.01 6.81
C ALA A 50 5.87 -6.18 5.73
N LEU A 51 5.32 -5.08 5.20
CA LEU A 51 4.38 -5.13 4.07
C LEU A 51 5.01 -5.74 2.82
N LYS A 52 6.24 -5.33 2.50
CA LYS A 52 7.00 -5.91 1.39
C LYS A 52 7.24 -7.41 1.59
N ALA A 53 7.59 -7.83 2.80
CA ALA A 53 7.77 -9.23 3.17
C ALA A 53 6.46 -10.03 3.13
N ALA A 54 5.33 -9.39 3.42
CA ALA A 54 3.99 -9.96 3.30
C ALA A 54 3.49 -10.10 1.84
N GLY A 55 4.28 -9.68 0.84
CA GLY A 55 3.90 -9.75 -0.57
C GLY A 55 2.99 -8.59 -1.02
N VAL A 56 2.99 -7.48 -0.27
CA VAL A 56 2.45 -6.21 -0.76
C VAL A 56 3.43 -5.66 -1.79
N THR A 57 2.91 -5.14 -2.90
CA THR A 57 3.68 -4.49 -3.95
C THR A 57 3.13 -3.07 -4.13
N LEU A 58 3.95 -2.13 -4.59
CA LEU A 58 3.50 -0.78 -4.89
C LEU A 58 2.65 -0.72 -6.18
N GLY A 59 2.41 -1.86 -6.82
CA GLY A 59 1.82 -1.91 -8.15
C GLY A 59 2.85 -1.46 -9.19
N ALA A 60 3.57 -2.42 -9.77
CA ALA A 60 3.90 -2.25 -11.17
C ALA A 60 2.55 -2.28 -11.90
N GLU A 61 2.21 -1.16 -12.53
CA GLU A 61 1.13 -0.96 -13.50
C GLU A 61 0.17 -2.17 -13.56
N SER A 62 -0.93 -2.11 -12.78
CA SER A 62 -2.03 -3.04 -13.05
C SER A 62 -2.37 -2.87 -14.51
N ALA A 63 -1.98 -3.84 -15.34
CA ALA A 63 -2.26 -3.83 -16.77
C ALA A 63 -3.75 -3.49 -16.92
N PRO A 64 -4.09 -2.45 -17.70
CA PRO A 64 -5.46 -2.03 -17.83
C PRO A 64 -6.29 -3.23 -18.32
N ALA A 65 -7.45 -3.43 -17.70
CA ALA A 65 -8.30 -4.62 -17.86
C ALA A 65 -8.86 -4.86 -19.28
N TRP A 66 -8.35 -4.19 -20.32
CA TRP A 66 -8.65 -4.47 -21.72
C TRP A 66 -7.80 -5.59 -22.33
N GLN A 67 -6.80 -6.13 -21.60
CA GLN A 67 -5.89 -7.17 -22.11
C GLN A 67 -6.20 -8.59 -21.61
N ALA A 68 -7.39 -8.82 -21.06
CA ALA A 68 -7.90 -10.15 -20.72
C ALA A 68 -9.11 -10.47 -21.61
N ASN A 69 -8.86 -10.84 -22.86
CA ASN A 69 -9.76 -11.63 -23.73
C ASN A 69 -8.99 -12.16 -24.94
#